data_AF-A0A9P8FCJ9-F1
#
_entry.id   AF-A0A9P8FCJ9-F1
#
_cell.length_a   1.000
_cell.length_b   1.000
_cell.length_c   1.000
_cell.angle_alpha   90.00
_cell.angle_beta   90.00
_cell.angle_gamma   90.00
#
_symmetry.space_group_name_H-M   'P 1'
#
loop_
_entity.id
_entity.type
_entity.pdbx_description
1 polymer ?
#
loop_
_entity_poly.entity_id
_entity_poly.type
_entity_poly.pdbx_seq_one_letter_code
_entity_poly.pdbx_strand_id
1 'polypeptide(L)'
;MNISPEITKREEYEVLTSYLANPDKTDATLESLTTCAASSLSKGELETHLRNLWNSFFHLSSQQPHSSKQQGELVKLLQALATDAPALKAANGAEVEVDGSKVWQGLPLFGQQARECWNFPYHKEVDTKTRDSWVNVNAFVARLTAAAINEHGGERQGYSALDYSLYGVWSLRSALEEERENSPGKNTIDASVGAAAVWIAYAGPTLKGLSDSNKTYSGKVAKPSSKFKDQEWRGYTKDRWQTWEKELDQVKSLVQDDSIQNLVQQALEVMKQ
;
A
#
# COMPACT_ATOMS: atom_id res chain seq x y z
N MET A 1 7.11 -1.15 -11.69
CA MET A 1 7.42 -0.96 -10.26
C MET A 1 8.92 -0.84 -10.11
N ASN A 2 9.40 0.18 -9.40
CA ASN A 2 10.83 0.31 -9.10
C ASN A 2 11.11 -0.38 -7.75
N ILE A 3 11.45 -1.67 -7.82
CA ILE A 3 11.85 -2.47 -6.67
C ILE A 3 13.17 -3.14 -7.06
N SER A 4 14.23 -2.86 -6.32
CA SER A 4 15.58 -3.29 -6.73
C SER A 4 15.79 -4.77 -6.38
N PRO A 5 16.17 -5.64 -7.32
CA PRO A 5 16.49 -7.04 -6.99
C PRO A 5 17.75 -7.16 -6.10
N GLU A 6 18.63 -6.17 -6.14
CA GLU A 6 19.81 -6.09 -5.28
C GLU A 6 19.46 -5.91 -3.80
N ILE A 7 18.20 -5.60 -3.49
CA ILE A 7 17.75 -5.52 -2.09
C ILE A 7 17.86 -6.86 -1.38
N THR A 8 17.80 -7.98 -2.11
CA THR A 8 17.92 -9.34 -1.55
C THR A 8 19.27 -9.61 -0.88
N LYS A 9 20.29 -8.78 -1.13
CA LYS A 9 21.63 -8.87 -0.55
C LYS A 9 21.84 -7.94 0.66
N ARG A 10 20.78 -7.25 1.09
CA ARG A 10 20.84 -6.26 2.16
C ARG A 10 20.42 -6.87 3.49
N GLU A 11 21.07 -6.46 4.56
CA GLU A 11 20.81 -6.96 5.92
C GLU A 11 19.35 -6.74 6.33
N GLU A 12 18.76 -5.61 5.93
CA GLU A 12 17.35 -5.27 6.17
C GLU A 12 16.42 -6.32 5.56
N TYR A 13 16.75 -6.83 4.36
CA TYR A 13 15.97 -7.85 3.69
C TYR A 13 16.06 -9.21 4.41
N GLU A 14 17.25 -9.56 4.90
CA GLU A 14 17.49 -10.80 5.64
C GLU A 14 16.74 -10.81 6.98
N VAL A 15 16.72 -9.67 7.69
CA VAL A 15 15.95 -9.51 8.94
C VAL A 15 14.46 -9.72 8.69
N LEU A 16 13.89 -9.08 7.66
CA LEU A 16 12.47 -9.23 7.32
C LEU A 16 12.13 -10.63 6.81
N THR A 17 13.01 -11.25 6.04
CA THR A 17 12.83 -12.64 5.57
C THR A 17 12.85 -13.62 6.76
N SER A 18 13.75 -13.41 7.72
CA SER A 18 13.82 -14.20 8.95
C SER A 18 12.56 -14.03 9.79
N TYR A 19 12.03 -12.81 9.88
CA TYR A 19 10.74 -12.55 10.53
C TYR A 19 9.59 -13.29 9.85
N LEU A 20 9.52 -13.27 8.51
CA LEU A 20 8.47 -13.99 7.78
C LEU A 20 8.52 -15.51 7.95
N ALA A 21 9.69 -16.07 8.26
CA ALA A 21 9.85 -17.47 8.63
C ALA A 21 9.46 -17.76 10.10
N ASN A 22 9.48 -16.75 10.97
CA ASN A 22 9.12 -16.87 12.39
C ASN A 22 8.46 -15.59 12.95
N PRO A 23 7.18 -15.32 12.62
CA PRO A 23 6.50 -14.08 12.97
C PRO A 23 6.30 -13.86 14.49
N ASP A 24 6.39 -14.92 15.29
CA ASP A 24 6.26 -14.86 16.75
C ASP A 24 7.42 -14.09 17.42
N LYS A 25 8.48 -13.76 16.67
CA LYS A 25 9.66 -13.03 17.14
C LYS A 25 9.61 -11.52 16.89
N THR A 26 8.41 -10.93 16.91
CA THR A 26 8.23 -9.49 16.63
C THR A 26 9.17 -8.60 17.46
N ASP A 27 9.21 -8.77 18.78
CA ASP A 27 10.05 -7.95 19.67
C ASP A 27 11.55 -8.03 19.31
N ALA A 28 12.05 -9.23 19.05
CA ALA A 28 13.44 -9.44 18.65
C ALA A 28 13.74 -8.82 17.26
N THR A 29 12.76 -8.85 16.34
CA THR A 29 12.88 -8.17 15.05
C THR A 29 12.91 -6.66 15.22
N LEU A 30 12.08 -6.07 16.09
CA LEU A 30 12.11 -4.63 16.38
C LEU A 30 13.44 -4.18 16.99
N GLU A 31 13.99 -4.97 17.92
CA GLU A 31 15.31 -4.72 18.52
C GLU A 31 16.42 -4.80 17.46
N SER A 32 16.38 -5.80 16.58
CA SER A 32 17.33 -5.96 15.49
C SER A 32 17.28 -4.78 14.52
N LEU A 33 16.10 -4.39 14.05
CA LEU A 33 15.93 -3.22 13.17
C LEU A 33 16.41 -1.92 13.85
N THR A 34 16.13 -1.75 15.13
CA THR A 34 16.59 -0.58 15.91
C THR A 34 18.10 -0.55 16.05
N THR A 35 18.72 -1.71 16.29
CA THR A 35 20.18 -1.86 16.38
C THR A 35 20.86 -1.56 15.05
N CYS A 36 20.33 -2.09 13.93
CA CYS A 36 20.84 -1.79 12.60
C CYS A 36 20.73 -0.29 12.29
N ALA A 37 19.60 0.34 12.60
CA ALA A 37 19.42 1.78 12.41
C ALA A 37 20.38 2.62 13.25
N ALA A 38 20.64 2.24 14.52
CA ALA A 38 21.61 2.92 15.37
C ALA A 38 23.05 2.78 14.84
N SER A 39 23.41 1.60 14.34
CA SER A 39 24.69 1.34 13.67
C SER A 39 24.83 2.22 12.43
N SER A 40 23.82 2.26 11.56
CA SER A 40 23.82 3.12 10.35
C SER A 40 23.85 4.61 10.70
N LEU A 41 23.17 5.05 11.75
CA LEU A 41 23.25 6.42 12.26
C LEU A 41 24.69 6.78 12.66
N SER A 42 25.39 5.91 13.40
CA SER A 42 26.78 6.16 13.80
C SER A 42 27.75 6.29 12.62
N LYS A 43 27.41 5.70 11.47
CA LYS A 43 28.18 5.76 10.22
C LYS A 43 27.76 6.91 9.30
N GLY A 44 26.69 7.64 9.64
CA GLY A 44 26.10 8.66 8.75
C GLY A 44 25.31 8.09 7.57
N GLU A 45 24.87 6.83 7.66
CA GLU A 45 24.23 6.06 6.58
C GLU A 45 22.74 5.78 6.86
N LEU A 46 22.14 6.44 7.87
CA LEU A 46 20.76 6.16 8.32
C LEU A 46 19.72 6.29 7.19
N GLU A 47 19.80 7.33 6.37
CA GLU A 47 18.86 7.52 5.26
C GLU A 47 18.95 6.35 4.26
N THR A 48 20.16 5.94 3.88
CA THR A 48 20.37 4.79 2.98
C THR A 48 19.80 3.51 3.57
N HIS A 49 20.02 3.28 4.87
CA HIS A 49 19.46 2.14 5.60
C HIS A 49 17.92 2.14 5.57
N LEU A 50 17.29 3.29 5.87
CA LEU A 50 15.83 3.41 5.83
C LEU A 50 15.27 3.16 4.42
N ARG A 51 15.89 3.72 3.38
CA ARG A 51 15.50 3.45 1.99
C ARG A 51 15.60 1.96 1.64
N ASN A 52 16.68 1.29 2.06
CA ASN A 52 16.80 -0.15 1.88
C ASN A 52 15.72 -0.93 2.65
N LEU A 53 15.45 -0.57 3.90
CA LEU A 53 14.42 -1.21 4.71
C LEU A 53 13.04 -1.12 4.07
N TRP A 54 12.63 0.08 3.64
CA TRP A 54 11.34 0.28 2.99
C TRP A 54 11.24 -0.47 1.67
N ASN A 55 12.30 -0.45 0.86
CA ASN A 55 12.36 -1.22 -0.37
C ASN A 55 12.28 -2.74 -0.10
N SER A 56 12.85 -3.24 1.00
CA SER A 56 12.72 -4.63 1.42
C SER A 56 11.27 -5.02 1.76
N PHE A 57 10.53 -4.16 2.49
CA PHE A 57 9.11 -4.37 2.73
C PHE A 57 8.33 -4.47 1.41
N PHE A 58 8.54 -3.52 0.49
CA PHE A 58 7.87 -3.54 -0.81
C PHE A 58 8.26 -4.74 -1.66
N HIS A 59 9.55 -5.13 -1.69
CA HIS A 59 10.01 -6.31 -2.42
C HIS A 59 9.39 -7.59 -1.89
N LEU A 60 9.40 -7.80 -0.57
CA LEU A 60 8.75 -8.96 0.03
C LEU A 60 7.26 -8.96 -0.26
N SER A 61 6.59 -7.82 -0.07
CA SER A 61 5.16 -7.70 -0.35
C SER A 61 4.81 -7.99 -1.82
N SER A 62 5.69 -7.68 -2.78
CA SER A 62 5.41 -7.94 -4.19
C SER A 62 5.52 -9.43 -4.54
N GLN A 63 6.38 -10.18 -3.85
CA GLN A 63 6.58 -11.61 -4.08
C GLN A 63 5.51 -12.48 -3.39
N GLN A 64 4.83 -11.95 -2.37
CA GLN A 64 3.82 -12.71 -1.63
C GLN A 64 2.44 -12.56 -2.25
N PRO A 65 1.72 -13.66 -2.56
CA PRO A 65 0.34 -13.58 -3.03
C PRO A 65 -0.52 -12.71 -2.11
N HIS A 66 -1.41 -11.90 -2.67
CA HIS A 66 -2.24 -10.96 -1.92
C HIS A 66 -3.06 -11.62 -0.80
N SER A 67 -3.37 -12.91 -0.92
CA SER A 67 -4.12 -13.71 0.04
C SER A 67 -3.25 -14.43 1.07
N SER A 68 -1.93 -14.37 0.95
CA SER A 68 -1.02 -15.07 1.86
C SER A 68 -1.06 -14.45 3.26
N LYS A 69 -0.86 -15.29 4.29
CA LYS A 69 -0.74 -14.82 5.67
C LYS A 69 0.47 -13.92 5.88
N GLN A 70 1.55 -14.14 5.11
CA GLN A 70 2.79 -13.36 5.20
C GLN A 70 2.56 -11.88 4.83
N GLN A 71 1.60 -11.56 3.97
CA GLN A 71 1.16 -10.17 3.75
C GLN A 71 0.69 -9.50 5.05
N GLY A 72 -0.11 -10.22 5.84
CA GLY A 72 -0.60 -9.75 7.13
C GLY A 72 0.51 -9.60 8.16
N GLU A 73 1.49 -10.50 8.17
CA GLU A 73 2.62 -10.42 9.10
C GLU A 73 3.52 -9.21 8.78
N LEU A 74 3.79 -8.89 7.52
CA LEU A 74 4.52 -7.65 7.17
C LEU A 74 3.78 -6.38 7.64
N VAL A 75 2.45 -6.37 7.52
CA VAL A 75 1.61 -5.26 8.01
C VAL A 75 1.73 -5.12 9.53
N LYS A 76 1.60 -6.22 10.27
CA LYS A 76 1.74 -6.23 11.73
C LYS A 76 3.12 -5.78 12.18
N LEU A 77 4.19 -6.21 11.50
CA LEU A 77 5.54 -5.77 11.84
C LEU A 77 5.71 -4.26 11.64
N LEU A 78 5.19 -3.70 10.54
CA LEU A 78 5.28 -2.25 10.30
C LEU A 78 4.42 -1.45 11.29
N GLN A 79 3.27 -1.99 11.69
CA GLN A 79 2.46 -1.44 12.78
C GLN A 79 3.23 -1.42 14.11
N ALA A 80 3.82 -2.56 14.49
CA ALA A 80 4.60 -2.69 15.71
C ALA A 80 5.86 -1.81 15.68
N LEU A 81 6.47 -1.64 14.50
CA LEU A 81 7.55 -0.68 14.32
C LEU A 81 7.08 0.74 14.62
N ALA A 82 5.92 1.14 14.09
CA ALA A 82 5.39 2.49 14.31
C ALA A 82 4.94 2.77 15.76
N THR A 83 4.46 1.76 16.49
CA THR A 83 3.87 1.95 17.82
C THR A 83 4.72 1.47 18.99
N ASP A 84 5.45 0.37 18.81
CA ASP A 84 6.04 -0.39 19.92
C ASP A 84 7.58 -0.35 19.91
N ALA A 85 8.19 -0.02 18.77
CA ALA A 85 9.65 0.00 18.67
C ALA A 85 10.29 1.08 19.56
N PRO A 86 11.42 0.78 20.21
CA PRO A 86 12.16 1.78 20.99
C PRO A 86 12.58 2.96 20.12
N ALA A 87 12.34 4.18 20.60
CA ALA A 87 12.74 5.38 19.87
C ALA A 87 14.25 5.37 19.56
N LEU A 88 14.61 5.63 18.31
CA LEU A 88 16.01 5.75 17.91
C LEU A 88 16.63 6.98 18.57
N LYS A 89 17.69 6.79 19.36
CA LYS A 89 18.40 7.86 20.08
C LYS A 89 19.77 8.13 19.47
N ALA A 90 20.14 9.41 19.41
CA ALA A 90 21.51 9.83 19.11
C ALA A 90 22.43 9.67 20.34
N ALA A 91 23.73 9.86 20.16
CA ALA A 91 24.72 9.73 21.25
C ALA A 91 24.47 10.67 22.44
N ASN A 92 23.79 11.79 22.22
CA ASN A 92 23.38 12.74 23.26
C ASN A 92 22.04 12.40 23.93
N GLY A 93 21.42 11.26 23.59
CA GLY A 93 20.12 10.82 24.12
C GLY A 93 18.90 11.47 23.47
N ALA A 94 19.08 12.41 22.52
CA ALA A 94 17.97 13.00 21.79
C ALA A 94 17.35 11.99 20.81
N GLU A 95 16.04 12.10 20.57
CA GLU A 95 15.38 11.33 19.52
C GLU A 95 15.83 11.78 18.14
N VAL A 96 16.08 10.81 17.28
CA VAL A 96 16.51 11.05 15.92
C VAL A 96 15.29 11.30 15.05
N GLU A 97 15.38 12.34 14.25
CA GLU A 97 14.39 12.67 13.23
C GLU A 97 15.04 12.64 11.84
N VAL A 98 14.26 12.17 10.87
CA VAL A 98 14.59 12.26 9.45
C VAL A 98 13.38 12.91 8.77
N ASP A 99 13.63 13.91 7.92
CA ASP A 99 12.59 14.75 7.29
C ASP A 99 11.56 15.33 8.29
N GLY A 100 12.02 15.69 9.49
CA GLY A 100 11.18 16.30 10.53
C GLY A 100 10.20 15.34 11.20
N SER A 101 10.44 14.03 11.11
CA SER A 101 9.64 13.00 11.76
C SER A 101 10.51 12.00 12.50
N LYS A 102 10.02 11.51 13.64
CA LYS A 102 10.69 10.46 14.42
C LYS A 102 10.76 9.19 13.59
N VAL A 103 11.92 8.53 13.59
CA VAL A 103 12.22 7.43 12.65
C VAL A 103 11.16 6.32 12.64
N TRP A 104 10.68 5.88 13.79
CA TRP A 104 9.72 4.78 13.83
C TRP A 104 8.28 5.24 13.74
N GLN A 105 7.88 6.25 14.53
CA GLN A 105 6.51 6.74 14.54
C GLN A 105 6.10 7.44 13.24
N GLY A 106 7.06 8.09 12.57
CA GLY A 106 6.83 8.84 11.33
C GLY A 106 7.13 8.07 10.05
N LEU A 107 7.86 6.95 10.15
CA LEU A 107 8.32 6.15 9.00
C LEU A 107 8.86 7.02 7.84
N PRO A 108 9.82 7.92 8.11
CA PRO A 108 10.31 8.86 7.11
C PRO A 108 10.81 8.11 5.88
N LEU A 109 10.61 8.71 4.71
CA LEU A 109 10.95 8.15 3.40
C LEU A 109 10.10 6.95 2.94
N PHE A 110 9.31 6.31 3.82
CA PHE A 110 8.47 5.18 3.41
C PHE A 110 7.46 5.61 2.34
N GLY A 111 6.80 6.76 2.53
CA GLY A 111 5.86 7.29 1.53
C GLY A 111 6.52 7.66 0.19
N GLN A 112 7.79 8.07 0.20
CA GLN A 112 8.56 8.29 -1.02
C GLN A 112 8.81 6.94 -1.73
N GLN A 113 9.22 5.91 -0.98
CA GLN A 113 9.42 4.56 -1.53
C GLN A 113 8.11 3.96 -2.07
N ALA A 114 7.00 4.13 -1.36
CA ALA A 114 5.67 3.71 -1.83
C ALA A 114 5.33 4.38 -3.17
N ARG A 115 5.64 5.67 -3.32
CA ARG A 115 5.42 6.42 -4.56
C ARG A 115 6.26 5.91 -5.71
N GLU A 116 7.50 5.48 -5.46
CA GLU A 116 8.38 4.86 -6.45
C GLU A 116 7.84 3.51 -6.95
N CYS A 117 7.21 2.74 -6.05
CA CYS A 117 6.54 1.50 -6.41
C CYS A 117 5.29 1.76 -7.27
N TRP A 118 4.62 2.91 -7.10
CA TRP A 118 3.40 3.33 -7.82
C TRP A 118 3.63 3.81 -9.27
N ASN A 119 4.53 3.14 -9.98
CA ASN A 119 4.85 3.36 -11.39
C ASN A 119 4.57 2.09 -12.20
N PHE A 120 3.28 1.78 -12.41
CA PHE A 120 2.83 0.67 -13.23
C PHE A 120 2.77 1.09 -14.72
N PRO A 121 3.24 0.25 -15.67
CA PRO A 121 3.38 0.64 -17.07
C PRO A 121 2.06 0.53 -17.85
N TYR A 122 1.07 1.37 -17.53
CA TYR A 122 -0.27 1.37 -18.14
C TYR A 122 -0.32 1.59 -19.67
N HIS A 123 0.79 1.94 -20.31
CA HIS A 123 0.88 2.22 -21.74
C HIS A 123 1.25 0.99 -22.60
N LYS A 124 1.53 -0.16 -21.97
CA LYS A 124 1.90 -1.40 -22.67
C LYS A 124 1.39 -2.61 -21.93
N GLU A 125 1.20 -3.72 -22.66
CA GLU A 125 0.85 -4.98 -22.03
C GLU A 125 1.97 -5.47 -21.11
N VAL A 126 1.58 -6.06 -19.98
CA VAL A 126 2.51 -6.61 -19.00
C VAL A 126 2.48 -8.14 -18.98
N ASP A 127 3.53 -8.75 -18.41
CA ASP A 127 3.51 -10.17 -18.09
C ASP A 127 2.73 -10.47 -16.80
N THR A 128 2.39 -11.74 -16.59
CA THR A 128 1.68 -12.24 -15.40
C THR A 128 2.43 -11.91 -14.11
N LYS A 129 3.77 -12.00 -14.10
CA LYS A 129 4.58 -11.70 -12.91
C LYS A 129 4.43 -10.24 -12.48
N THR A 130 4.47 -9.32 -13.43
CA THR A 130 4.31 -7.88 -13.21
C THR A 130 2.90 -7.55 -12.76
N ARG A 131 1.89 -8.17 -13.37
CA ARG A 131 0.49 -8.08 -12.94
C ARG A 131 0.32 -8.52 -11.49
N ASP A 132 0.78 -9.73 -11.15
CA ASP A 132 0.60 -10.30 -9.81
C ASP A 132 1.34 -9.47 -8.75
N SER A 133 2.58 -9.08 -9.05
CA SER A 133 3.37 -8.24 -8.16
C SER A 133 2.70 -6.89 -7.89
N TRP A 134 2.03 -6.31 -8.89
CA TRP A 134 1.28 -5.06 -8.75
C TRP A 134 0.06 -5.22 -7.84
N VAL A 135 -0.71 -6.30 -8.03
CA VAL A 135 -1.84 -6.64 -7.16
C VAL A 135 -1.38 -6.87 -5.72
N ASN A 136 -0.28 -7.59 -5.53
CA ASN A 136 0.27 -7.91 -4.22
C ASN A 136 0.72 -6.65 -3.45
N VAL A 137 1.43 -5.73 -4.10
CA VAL A 137 1.85 -4.46 -3.49
C VAL A 137 0.62 -3.59 -3.12
N ASN A 138 -0.40 -3.54 -3.98
CA ASN A 138 -1.64 -2.84 -3.65
C ASN A 138 -2.33 -3.46 -2.43
N ALA A 139 -2.32 -4.78 -2.33
CA ALA A 139 -2.92 -5.50 -1.22
C ALA A 139 -2.21 -5.24 0.12
N PHE A 140 -0.89 -5.09 0.10
CA PHE A 140 -0.09 -4.71 1.26
C PHE A 140 -0.47 -3.30 1.75
N VAL A 141 -0.42 -2.32 0.83
CA VAL A 141 -0.69 -0.91 1.15
C VAL A 141 -2.15 -0.67 1.56
N ALA A 142 -3.09 -1.40 0.96
CA ALA A 142 -4.49 -1.39 1.37
C ALA A 142 -4.66 -1.80 2.84
N ARG A 143 -3.96 -2.85 3.29
CA ARG A 143 -4.00 -3.30 4.68
C ARG A 143 -3.35 -2.32 5.64
N LEU A 144 -2.27 -1.65 5.24
CA LEU A 144 -1.69 -0.55 6.03
C LEU A 144 -2.74 0.55 6.25
N THR A 145 -3.47 0.92 5.20
CA THR A 145 -4.53 1.94 5.28
C THR A 145 -5.70 1.49 6.17
N ALA A 146 -6.11 0.22 6.07
CA ALA A 146 -7.16 -0.35 6.92
C ALA A 146 -6.76 -0.39 8.40
N ALA A 147 -5.47 -0.57 8.69
CA ALA A 147 -4.92 -0.44 10.03
C ALA A 147 -4.89 1.01 10.51
N ALA A 148 -4.61 1.97 9.62
CA ALA A 148 -4.48 3.38 9.95
C ALA A 148 -5.81 4.10 10.21
N ILE A 149 -6.86 3.73 9.47
CA ILE A 149 -8.14 4.44 9.46
C ILE A 149 -9.27 3.50 9.88
N ASN A 150 -10.10 3.93 10.82
CA ASN A 150 -11.26 3.17 11.28
C ASN A 150 -12.40 3.17 10.24
N GLU A 151 -13.41 2.32 10.47
CA GLU A 151 -14.56 2.14 9.56
C GLU A 151 -15.47 3.38 9.45
N HIS A 152 -15.29 4.38 10.31
CA HIS A 152 -15.99 5.66 10.25
C HIS A 152 -15.18 6.74 9.50
N GLY A 153 -14.03 6.38 8.92
CA GLY A 153 -13.15 7.30 8.19
C GLY A 153 -12.27 8.17 9.10
N GLY A 154 -12.20 7.86 10.40
CA GLY A 154 -11.33 8.54 11.36
C GLY A 154 -9.97 7.89 11.47
N GLU A 155 -8.92 8.69 11.63
CA GLU A 155 -7.56 8.20 11.87
C GLU A 155 -7.44 7.52 13.23
N ARG A 156 -6.72 6.39 13.30
CA ARG A 156 -6.35 5.72 14.54
C ARG A 156 -5.08 6.34 15.08
N GLN A 157 -5.10 6.69 16.36
CA GLN A 157 -3.97 7.30 17.04
C GLN A 157 -2.72 6.42 16.91
N GLY A 158 -1.60 7.03 16.49
CA GLY A 158 -0.31 6.36 16.34
C GLY A 158 -0.08 5.66 14.99
N TYR A 159 -1.07 5.64 14.10
CA TYR A 159 -0.98 4.96 12.80
C TYR A 159 -1.04 5.89 11.59
N SER A 160 -0.93 7.21 11.80
CA SER A 160 -1.00 8.23 10.74
C SER A 160 -0.02 7.97 9.58
N ALA A 161 1.20 7.51 9.89
CA ALA A 161 2.23 7.18 8.90
C ALA A 161 1.87 5.98 8.00
N LEU A 162 0.78 5.26 8.31
CA LEU A 162 0.29 4.11 7.56
C LEU A 162 -0.94 4.44 6.68
N ASP A 163 -1.44 5.68 6.69
CA ASP A 163 -2.55 6.09 5.82
C ASP A 163 -2.08 6.34 4.38
N TYR A 164 -2.40 5.39 3.49
CA TYR A 164 -2.18 5.49 2.05
C TYR A 164 -3.49 5.57 1.27
N SER A 165 -4.57 6.05 1.88
CA SER A 165 -5.90 6.16 1.24
C SER A 165 -5.86 6.90 -0.11
N LEU A 166 -4.99 7.90 -0.30
CA LEU A 166 -4.83 8.54 -1.61
C LEU A 166 -4.43 7.55 -2.74
N TYR A 167 -3.65 6.53 -2.42
CA TYR A 167 -3.21 5.49 -3.35
C TYR A 167 -4.38 4.58 -3.72
N GLY A 168 -5.31 4.35 -2.78
CA GLY A 168 -6.58 3.69 -3.06
C GLY A 168 -7.41 4.45 -4.09
N VAL A 169 -7.52 5.78 -3.96
CA VAL A 169 -8.17 6.61 -4.99
C VAL A 169 -7.51 6.41 -6.35
N TRP A 170 -6.18 6.40 -6.41
CA TRP A 170 -5.42 6.22 -7.67
C TRP A 170 -5.67 4.86 -8.31
N SER A 171 -5.65 3.78 -7.53
CA SER A 171 -5.92 2.43 -8.07
C SER A 171 -7.38 2.26 -8.51
N LEU A 172 -8.33 2.77 -7.74
CA LEU A 172 -9.75 2.74 -8.11
C LEU A 172 -10.01 3.54 -9.39
N ARG A 173 -9.49 4.78 -9.52
CA ARG A 173 -9.71 5.55 -10.75
C ARG A 173 -9.09 4.91 -11.98
N SER A 174 -7.89 4.32 -11.87
CA SER A 174 -7.22 3.69 -13.01
C SER A 174 -8.03 2.50 -13.54
N ALA A 175 -8.69 1.76 -12.65
CA ALA A 175 -9.46 0.59 -13.03
C ALA A 175 -10.93 0.87 -13.34
N LEU A 176 -11.51 1.94 -12.79
CA LEU A 176 -12.96 2.15 -12.75
C LEU A 176 -13.40 3.46 -13.43
N GLU A 177 -12.49 4.41 -13.67
CA GLU A 177 -12.81 5.73 -14.24
C GLU A 177 -12.13 6.02 -15.58
N GLU A 178 -11.27 5.12 -16.07
CA GLU A 178 -10.68 5.22 -17.40
C GLU A 178 -11.53 4.55 -18.48
N GLU A 179 -11.46 5.06 -19.70
CA GLU A 179 -12.03 4.39 -20.87
C GLU A 179 -11.26 3.10 -21.20
N ARG A 180 -11.99 1.99 -21.32
CA ARG A 180 -11.41 0.64 -21.45
C ARG A 180 -10.72 0.41 -22.79
N GLU A 181 -11.19 1.09 -23.84
CA GLU A 181 -10.62 1.03 -25.20
C GLU A 181 -9.14 1.42 -25.24
N ASN A 182 -8.66 2.15 -24.24
CA ASN A 182 -7.27 2.58 -24.12
C ASN A 182 -6.37 1.55 -23.42
N SER A 183 -6.90 0.39 -23.01
CA SER A 183 -6.13 -0.61 -22.29
C SER A 183 -5.17 -1.35 -23.23
N PRO A 184 -3.88 -1.48 -22.89
CA PRO A 184 -2.87 -2.03 -23.80
C PRO A 184 -2.88 -3.55 -23.90
N GLY A 185 -3.66 -4.26 -23.07
CA GLY A 185 -3.81 -5.72 -23.13
C GLY A 185 -4.48 -6.32 -21.89
N LYS A 186 -4.61 -7.66 -21.90
CA LYS A 186 -5.39 -8.46 -20.94
C LYS A 186 -4.80 -8.42 -19.53
N ASN A 187 -3.50 -8.69 -19.38
CA ASN A 187 -2.84 -8.66 -18.09
C ASN A 187 -2.81 -7.27 -17.48
N THR A 188 -2.79 -6.22 -18.31
CA THR A 188 -2.87 -4.83 -17.82
C THR A 188 -4.25 -4.50 -17.29
N ILE A 189 -5.31 -4.99 -17.94
CA ILE A 189 -6.69 -4.91 -17.44
C ILE A 189 -6.79 -5.65 -16.11
N ASP A 190 -6.36 -6.91 -16.08
CA ASP A 190 -6.36 -7.75 -14.87
C ASP A 190 -5.57 -7.08 -13.73
N ALA A 191 -4.41 -6.48 -14.00
CA ALA A 191 -3.61 -5.78 -12.99
C ALA A 191 -4.34 -4.57 -12.40
N SER A 192 -4.99 -3.79 -13.27
CA SER A 192 -5.72 -2.58 -12.85
C SER A 192 -6.94 -2.96 -12.01
N VAL A 193 -7.75 -3.89 -12.52
CA VAL A 193 -8.96 -4.37 -11.83
C VAL A 193 -8.59 -5.10 -10.54
N GLY A 194 -7.57 -5.96 -10.56
CA GLY A 194 -7.07 -6.65 -9.37
C GLY A 194 -6.55 -5.68 -8.30
N ALA A 195 -5.83 -4.63 -8.70
CA ALA A 195 -5.39 -3.58 -7.77
C ALA A 195 -6.57 -2.86 -7.11
N ALA A 196 -7.59 -2.46 -7.87
CA ALA A 196 -8.82 -1.87 -7.31
C ALA A 196 -9.55 -2.85 -6.38
N ALA A 197 -9.64 -4.12 -6.78
CA ALA A 197 -10.33 -5.15 -6.01
C ALA A 197 -9.65 -5.44 -4.67
N VAL A 198 -8.31 -5.49 -4.57
CA VAL A 198 -7.63 -5.66 -3.28
C VAL A 198 -7.79 -4.45 -2.34
N TRP A 199 -7.89 -3.24 -2.87
CA TRP A 199 -8.19 -2.05 -2.06
C TRP A 199 -9.56 -2.17 -1.39
N ILE A 200 -10.56 -2.60 -2.15
CA ILE A 200 -11.92 -2.82 -1.63
C ILE A 200 -11.96 -4.04 -0.71
N ALA A 201 -11.36 -5.16 -1.10
CA ALA A 201 -11.41 -6.40 -0.32
C ALA A 201 -10.72 -6.28 1.05
N TYR A 202 -9.65 -5.49 1.16
CA TYR A 202 -8.87 -5.39 2.40
C TYR A 202 -9.05 -4.08 3.15
N ALA A 203 -9.52 -3.01 2.51
CA ALA A 203 -9.78 -1.72 3.15
C ALA A 203 -11.22 -1.21 2.94
N GLY A 204 -12.13 -2.02 2.40
CA GLY A 204 -13.49 -1.62 2.02
C GLY A 204 -14.26 -0.86 3.10
N PRO A 205 -14.39 -1.38 4.34
CA PRO A 205 -15.07 -0.67 5.42
C PRO A 205 -14.45 0.72 5.70
N THR A 206 -13.12 0.79 5.70
CA THR A 206 -12.37 2.05 5.85
C THR A 206 -12.66 3.01 4.69
N LEU A 207 -12.60 2.56 3.45
CA LEU A 207 -12.85 3.39 2.26
C LEU A 207 -14.31 3.86 2.18
N LYS A 208 -15.25 3.02 2.63
CA LYS A 208 -16.65 3.37 2.78
C LYS A 208 -16.83 4.45 3.85
N GLY A 209 -16.20 4.32 5.02
CA GLY A 209 -16.17 5.35 6.05
C GLY A 209 -15.59 6.69 5.57
N LEU A 210 -14.52 6.66 4.78
CA LEU A 210 -13.97 7.85 4.13
C LEU A 210 -14.95 8.47 3.12
N SER A 211 -15.72 7.64 2.41
CA SER A 211 -16.74 8.10 1.46
C SER A 211 -17.95 8.70 2.18
N ASP A 212 -18.35 8.14 3.31
CA ASP A 212 -19.45 8.62 4.14
C ASP A 212 -19.13 9.94 4.84
N SER A 213 -17.87 10.12 5.24
CA SER A 213 -17.34 11.37 5.81
C SER A 213 -16.92 12.40 4.75
N ASN A 214 -17.06 12.10 3.45
CA ASN A 214 -16.66 12.96 2.34
C ASN A 214 -15.19 13.42 2.41
N LYS A 215 -14.26 12.49 2.68
CA LYS A 215 -12.82 12.81 2.73
C LYS A 215 -12.35 13.43 1.41
N THR A 216 -11.83 14.64 1.47
CA THR A 216 -11.20 15.33 0.33
C THR A 216 -9.68 15.45 0.49
N TYR A 217 -8.99 15.59 -0.64
CA TYR A 217 -7.58 15.93 -0.76
C TYR A 217 -7.44 17.28 -1.47
N SER A 218 -6.44 18.06 -1.07
CA SER A 218 -6.14 19.35 -1.68
C SER A 218 -5.60 19.22 -3.11
N GLY A 219 -5.92 20.18 -3.97
CA GLY A 219 -5.37 20.25 -5.33
C GLY A 219 -6.03 19.25 -6.30
N LYS A 220 -5.23 18.73 -7.24
CA LYS A 220 -5.72 17.87 -8.34
C LYS A 220 -5.46 16.37 -8.14
N VAL A 221 -4.88 15.98 -7.00
CA VAL A 221 -4.34 14.62 -6.79
C VAL A 221 -5.40 13.52 -6.76
N ALA A 222 -6.65 13.87 -6.42
CA ALA A 222 -7.76 12.93 -6.30
C ALA A 222 -8.94 13.26 -7.24
N LYS A 223 -8.69 14.00 -8.32
CA LYS A 223 -9.70 14.29 -9.35
C LYS A 223 -10.19 13.03 -10.05
N PRO A 224 -11.40 13.04 -10.63
CA PRO A 224 -11.88 11.96 -11.46
C PRO A 224 -11.04 11.80 -12.73
N SER A 225 -11.14 10.63 -13.36
CA SER A 225 -10.52 10.37 -14.66
C SER A 225 -11.48 10.54 -15.85
N SER A 226 -11.02 10.14 -17.04
CA SER A 226 -11.60 10.47 -18.35
C SER A 226 -13.11 10.23 -18.45
N LYS A 227 -13.63 9.10 -17.96
CA LYS A 227 -15.06 8.74 -18.00
C LYS A 227 -15.96 9.66 -17.18
N PHE A 228 -15.40 10.31 -16.16
CA PHE A 228 -16.14 11.12 -15.19
C PHE A 228 -15.53 12.53 -15.04
N LYS A 229 -14.91 13.05 -16.11
CA LYS A 229 -14.19 14.34 -16.11
C LYS A 229 -15.02 15.54 -15.64
N ASP A 230 -16.34 15.46 -15.81
CA ASP A 230 -17.29 16.54 -15.46
C ASP A 230 -17.76 16.44 -13.99
N GLN A 231 -17.33 15.41 -13.25
CA GLN A 231 -17.61 15.27 -11.82
C GLN A 231 -16.66 16.13 -10.99
N GLU A 232 -17.15 16.69 -9.89
CA GLU A 232 -16.36 17.57 -9.01
C GLU A 232 -15.66 16.83 -7.86
N TRP A 233 -15.51 15.50 -7.96
CA TRP A 233 -14.88 14.71 -6.90
C TRP A 233 -13.44 15.16 -6.61
N ARG A 234 -13.09 15.17 -5.32
CA ARG A 234 -11.75 15.54 -4.79
C ARG A 234 -11.21 14.50 -3.79
N GLY A 235 -11.73 13.29 -3.83
CA GLY A 235 -11.42 12.23 -2.86
C GLY A 235 -12.52 11.19 -2.83
N TYR A 236 -12.88 10.77 -1.63
CA TYR A 236 -13.94 9.81 -1.35
C TYR A 236 -15.26 10.54 -1.14
N THR A 237 -16.28 10.16 -1.91
CA THR A 237 -17.66 10.65 -1.76
C THR A 237 -18.61 9.48 -1.91
N LYS A 238 -19.82 9.59 -1.33
CA LYS A 238 -20.86 8.56 -1.48
C LYS A 238 -21.19 8.27 -2.94
N ASP A 239 -21.35 9.32 -3.75
CA ASP A 239 -21.65 9.18 -5.18
C ASP A 239 -20.53 8.46 -5.93
N ARG A 240 -19.27 8.81 -5.65
CA ARG A 240 -18.11 8.17 -6.28
C ARG A 240 -17.98 6.70 -5.88
N TRP A 241 -18.24 6.37 -4.62
CA TRP A 241 -18.28 4.99 -4.14
C TRP A 241 -19.31 4.15 -4.87
N GLN A 242 -20.54 4.66 -5.02
CA GLN A 242 -21.61 4.00 -5.77
C GLN A 242 -21.27 3.85 -7.25
N THR A 243 -20.60 4.85 -7.84
CA THR A 243 -20.07 4.72 -9.20
C THR A 243 -19.05 3.60 -9.28
N TRP A 244 -18.06 3.57 -8.39
CA TRP A 244 -17.05 2.50 -8.36
C TRP A 244 -17.65 1.10 -8.21
N GLU A 245 -18.69 0.93 -7.40
CA GLU A 245 -19.38 -0.36 -7.27
C GLU A 245 -19.95 -0.83 -8.62
N LYS A 246 -20.67 0.05 -9.32
CA LYS A 246 -21.25 -0.25 -10.65
C LYS A 246 -20.17 -0.53 -11.68
N GLU A 247 -19.10 0.25 -11.68
CA GLU A 247 -17.98 0.08 -12.59
C GLU A 247 -17.23 -1.23 -12.32
N LEU A 248 -17.06 -1.62 -11.06
CA LEU A 248 -16.40 -2.86 -10.68
C LEU A 248 -17.18 -4.09 -11.19
N ASP A 249 -18.51 -4.05 -11.10
CA ASP A 249 -19.39 -5.10 -11.62
C ASP A 249 -19.28 -5.20 -13.16
N GLN A 250 -19.25 -4.06 -13.86
CA GLN A 250 -19.10 -4.02 -15.32
C GLN A 250 -17.75 -4.62 -15.77
N VAL A 251 -16.65 -4.24 -15.13
CA VAL A 251 -15.30 -4.69 -15.54
C VAL A 251 -15.00 -6.13 -15.17
N LYS A 252 -15.80 -6.76 -14.28
CA LYS A 252 -15.64 -8.16 -13.89
C LYS A 252 -15.57 -9.09 -15.11
N SER A 253 -16.40 -8.84 -16.13
CA SER A 253 -16.45 -9.62 -17.37
C SER A 253 -15.21 -9.49 -18.27
N LEU A 254 -14.39 -8.45 -18.05
CA LEU A 254 -13.18 -8.19 -18.83
C LEU A 254 -11.96 -8.92 -18.26
N VAL A 255 -12.01 -9.26 -16.97
CA VAL A 255 -10.94 -9.97 -16.28
C VAL A 255 -10.82 -11.37 -16.86
N GLN A 256 -9.60 -11.78 -17.23
CA GLN A 256 -9.34 -13.09 -17.82
C GLN A 256 -8.84 -14.12 -16.79
N ASP A 257 -8.19 -13.64 -15.74
CA ASP A 257 -7.66 -14.49 -14.67
C ASP A 257 -8.73 -14.84 -13.63
N ASP A 258 -8.97 -16.14 -13.43
CA ASP A 258 -9.98 -16.65 -12.50
C ASP A 258 -9.73 -16.20 -11.05
N SER A 259 -8.46 -16.09 -10.62
CA SER A 259 -8.14 -15.66 -9.26
C SER A 259 -8.53 -14.19 -9.05
N ILE A 260 -8.34 -13.35 -10.07
CA ILE A 260 -8.72 -11.94 -10.05
C ILE A 260 -10.25 -11.81 -10.16
N GLN A 261 -10.93 -12.64 -10.95
CA GLN A 261 -12.40 -12.65 -10.98
C GLN A 261 -13.01 -12.97 -9.62
N ASN A 262 -12.46 -13.97 -8.92
CA ASN A 262 -12.89 -14.32 -7.56
C ASN A 262 -12.62 -13.17 -6.57
N LEU A 263 -11.48 -12.51 -6.69
CA LEU A 263 -11.16 -11.32 -5.89
C LEU A 263 -12.13 -10.16 -6.17
N VAL A 264 -12.51 -9.92 -7.43
CA VAL A 264 -13.52 -8.91 -7.80
C VAL A 264 -14.87 -9.26 -7.18
N GLN A 265 -15.27 -10.54 -7.19
CA GLN A 265 -16.49 -10.99 -6.54
C GLN A 265 -16.47 -10.71 -5.03
N GLN A 266 -15.36 -11.03 -4.36
CA GLN A 266 -15.16 -10.71 -2.93
C GLN A 266 -15.25 -9.19 -2.70
N ALA A 267 -14.63 -8.38 -3.54
CA ALA A 267 -14.68 -6.92 -3.43
C ALA A 267 -16.12 -6.39 -3.57
N LEU A 268 -16.90 -6.89 -4.53
CA LEU A 268 -18.32 -6.53 -4.70
C LEU A 268 -19.16 -6.91 -3.49
N GLU A 269 -18.87 -8.03 -2.83
CA GLU A 269 -19.54 -8.42 -1.59
C GLU A 269 -19.21 -7.48 -0.43
N VAL A 270 -17.97 -6.99 -0.36
CA VAL A 270 -17.56 -5.99 0.63
C VAL A 270 -18.22 -4.64 0.37
N MET A 271 -18.39 -4.21 -0.89
CA MET A 271 -19.05 -2.91 -1.19
C MET A 271 -20.52 -2.84 -0.82
N LYS A 272 -21.18 -4.01 -0.71
CA LYS A 272 -22.62 -4.14 -0.37
C LYS A 272 -22.90 -4.15 1.13
N GLN A 273 -21.86 -4.23 1.97
CA GLN A 273 -21.95 -4.16 3.43
C GLN A 273 -21.95 -2.71 3.89
#